data_AF-A0A9X8VEB6-F1
#
_entry.id   AF-A0A9X8VEB6-F1
#
_cell.length_a   1.000
_cell.length_b   1.000
_cell.length_c   1.000
_cell.angle_alpha   90.00
_cell.angle_beta   90.00
_cell.angle_gamma   90.00
#
_symmetry.space_group_name_H-M   'P 1'
#
loop_
_entity.id
_entity.type
_entity.pdbx_description
1 polymer ?
#
loop_
_entity_poly.entity_id
_entity_poly.type
_entity_poly.pdbx_seq_one_letter_code
_entity_poly.pdbx_strand_id
1 'polypeptide(L)' 'MDIKQLRALVALAEQGNYRQAASRLCISQPALSKQIQALETQLGV' A
#
# COMPACT_ATOMS: atom_id res chain seq x y z
N MET A 1 8.52 1.51 10.61
CA MET A 1 7.87 2.35 9.58
C MET A 1 8.80 2.55 8.40
N ASP A 2 8.45 2.01 7.23
CA ASP A 2 9.21 2.13 5.97
C ASP A 2 8.49 3.12 5.02
N ILE A 3 9.24 3.99 4.35
CA ILE A 3 8.71 4.98 3.39
C ILE A 3 7.91 4.32 2.25
N LYS A 4 8.23 3.07 1.90
CA LYS A 4 7.48 2.29 0.90
C LYS A 4 6.04 2.03 1.35
N GLN A 5 5.84 1.74 2.63
CA GLN A 5 4.52 1.50 3.22
C GLN A 5 3.67 2.77 3.21
N LEU A 6 4.26 3.92 3.52
CA LEU A 6 3.58 5.22 3.45
C LEU A 6 3.21 5.58 2.00
N ARG A 7 4.10 5.33 1.03
CA ARG A 7 3.79 5.51 -0.40
C ARG A 7 2.66 4.58 -0.86
N ALA A 8 2.65 3.33 -0.41
CA ALA A 8 1.57 2.40 -0.66
C ALA A 8 0.23 2.91 -0.11
N LEU A 9 0.22 3.42 1.12
CA LEU A 9 -0.99 3.97 1.74
C LEU A 9 -1.51 5.20 0.99
N VAL A 10 -0.64 6.17 0.68
CA VAL A 10 -1.02 7.37 -0.07
C VAL A 10 -1.54 7.01 -1.46
N ALA A 11 -0.84 6.12 -2.18
CA ALA A 11 -1.31 5.67 -3.49
C ALA A 11 -2.67 4.96 -3.41
N LEU A 12 -2.88 4.12 -2.40
CA LEU A 12 -4.16 3.45 -2.19
C LEU A 12 -5.28 4.46 -1.87
N ALA A 13 -5.02 5.43 -1.01
CA ALA A 13 -5.98 6.46 -0.64
C ALA A 13 -6.36 7.35 -1.84
N GLU A 14 -5.40 7.70 -2.69
CA GLU A 14 -5.64 8.53 -3.88
C GLU A 14 -6.37 7.76 -5.00
N GLN A 15 -6.16 6.45 -5.13
CA GLN A 15 -6.81 5.64 -6.18
C GLN A 15 -8.14 5.02 -5.72
N GLY A 16 -8.34 4.79 -4.42
CA GLY A 16 -9.49 4.06 -3.88
C GLY A 16 -9.55 2.58 -4.31
N ASN A 17 -8.54 2.07 -5.02
CA ASN A 17 -8.54 0.73 -5.61
C ASN A 17 -7.13 0.11 -5.58
N TYR A 18 -7.03 -1.08 -4.98
CA TYR A 18 -5.76 -1.80 -4.85
C TYR A 18 -5.08 -2.14 -6.18
N ARG A 19 -5.83 -2.50 -7.23
CA ARG A 19 -5.23 -2.80 -8.54
C ARG A 19 -4.67 -1.53 -9.19
N GLN A 20 -5.42 -0.43 -9.14
CA GLN A 20 -4.97 0.84 -9.72
C GLN A 20 -3.76 1.40 -8.97
N ALA A 21 -3.77 1.35 -7.63
CA ALA A 21 -2.64 1.77 -6.81
C ALA A 21 -1.39 0.92 -7.07
N ALA A 22 -1.54 -0.40 -7.21
CA ALA A 22 -0.42 -1.29 -7.53
C ALA A 22 0.15 -1.02 -8.92
N SER A 23 -0.73 -0.78 -9.92
CA SER A 23 -0.32 -0.39 -11.26
C SER A 23 0.44 0.94 -11.27
N ARG A 24 -0.02 1.95 -10.50
CA ARG A 24 0.66 3.25 -10.37
C ARG A 24 2.04 3.14 -9.73
N LEU A 25 2.21 2.21 -8.80
CA LEU A 25 3.48 1.94 -8.13
C LEU A 25 4.37 0.92 -8.87
N CYS A 26 3.95 0.44 -10.04
CA CYS A 26 4.64 -0.59 -10.81
C CYS A 26 4.96 -1.87 -9.99
N ILE A 27 4.02 -2.29 -9.15
CA ILE A 27 4.12 -3.52 -8.35
C ILE A 27 2.88 -4.41 -8.53
N SER A 28 2.97 -5.66 -8.08
CA SER A 28 1.81 -6.54 -8.05
C SER A 28 0.84 -6.12 -6.93
N GLN A 29 -0.46 -6.35 -7.14
CA GLN A 29 -1.47 -6.09 -6.12
C GLN A 29 -1.21 -6.85 -4.80
N PRO A 30 -0.76 -8.13 -4.80
CA PRO A 30 -0.39 -8.81 -3.55
C PRO A 30 0.76 -8.13 -2.80
N ALA A 31 1.75 -7.58 -3.53
CA ALA A 31 2.85 -6.84 -2.92
C ALA A 31 2.34 -5.56 -2.24
N LEU A 32 1.41 -4.83 -2.88
CA LEU A 32 0.77 -3.66 -2.28
C LEU A 32 0.00 -4.06 -1.01
N SER A 33 -0.82 -5.10 -1.09
CA SER A 33 -1.61 -5.60 0.05
C SER A 33 -0.71 -5.94 1.24
N LYS A 34 0.42 -6.60 1.01
CA LYS A 34 1.40 -6.94 2.06
C LYS A 34 2.03 -5.69 2.69
N GLN A 35 2.29 -4.64 1.90
CA GLN A 35 2.85 -3.39 2.43
C GLN A 35 1.84 -2.65 3.32
N ILE A 36 0.56 -2.61 2.94
CA ILE A 36 -0.52 -2.03 3.74
C ILE A 36 -0.73 -2.83 5.03
N GLN A 37 -0.87 -4.15 4.94
CA GLN A 37 -1.07 -4.98 6.13
C GLN A 37 0.10 -4.88 7.12
N ALA A 38 1.33 -4.81 6.62
CA ALA A 38 2.51 -4.61 7.46
C ALA A 38 2.54 -3.20 8.09
N LEU A 39 1.91 -2.19 7.48
CA LEU A 39 1.75 -0.86 8.06
C LEU A 39 0.69 -0.87 9.15
N GLU A 40 -0.47 -1.45 8.88
CA GLU A 40 -1.58 -1.62 9.84
C GLU A 40 -1.09 -2.35 11.10
N THR A 41 -0.35 -3.45 10.92
CA THR A 41 0.27 -4.20 12.02
C THR A 41 1.21 -3.34 12.87
N GLN A 42 1.99 -2.45 12.26
CA GLN A 42 2.89 -1.55 12.99
C GLN A 42 2.14 -0.45 13.76
N LEU A 43 0.98 -0.04 13.26
CA LEU A 43 0.12 0.96 13.88
C LEU A 43 -0.86 0.36 14.90
N GLY A 44 -1.00 -0.98 14.93
CA GLY A 44 -1.92 -1.68 15.82
C GLY A 44 -3.39 -1.53 15.41
N VAL A 45 -3.65 -1.33 14.12
CA VAL A 45 -5.00 -1.22 13.53
C VAL A 45 -5.35 -2.46 12.71
#